data_AF-A0A967VPU0-F1
#
_entry.id   AF-A0A967VPU0-F1
#
_cell.length_a   1.000
_cell.length_b   1.000
_cell.length_c   1.000
_cell.angle_alpha   90.00
_cell.angle_beta   90.00
_cell.angle_gamma   90.00
#
_symmetry.space_group_name_H-M   'P 1'
#
loop_
_entity.id
_entity.type
_entity.pdbx_description
1 polymer ?
#
loop_
_entity_poly.entity_id
_entity_poly.type
_entity_poly.pdbx_seq_one_letter_code
_entity_poly.pdbx_strand_id
1 'polypeptide(L)'
;LAVLLLGGIGLLTRGFQLQVLQASEWEGQAERQQREQVVLPAARGAIFDRNGVPLATTREMLRVATAPGEMRDAGAVRAALSRSLGLSSRWLNRAVDRGRRW
;
A
#
# COMPACT_ATOMS: atom_id res chain seq x y z
N LEU A 1 11.40 -27.41 40.04
CA LEU A 1 9.92 -27.42 39.87
C LEU A 1 9.29 -26.10 40.35
N ALA A 2 9.49 -25.70 41.61
CA ALA A 2 8.86 -24.48 42.18
C ALA A 2 9.14 -23.18 41.41
N VAL A 3 10.39 -22.96 40.97
CA VAL A 3 10.76 -21.78 40.15
C VAL A 3 10.02 -21.74 38.81
N LEU A 4 9.86 -22.91 38.16
CA LEU A 4 9.13 -23.01 36.90
C LEU A 4 7.63 -22.73 37.10
N LEU A 5 7.05 -23.20 38.21
CA LEU A 5 5.66 -22.93 38.55
C LEU A 5 5.42 -21.45 38.83
N LEU A 6 6.30 -20.81 39.61
CA LEU A 6 6.23 -19.37 39.89
C LEU A 6 6.38 -18.54 38.60
N GLY A 7 7.32 -18.91 37.73
CA GLY A 7 7.49 -18.27 36.43
C GLY A 7 6.25 -18.45 35.53
N GLY A 8 5.68 -19.65 35.51
CA GLY A 8 4.45 -19.95 34.75
C GLY A 8 3.25 -19.13 35.23
N ILE A 9 3.06 -19.02 36.54
CA ILE A 9 2.01 -18.17 37.14
C ILE A 9 2.22 -16.71 36.74
N GLY A 10 3.45 -16.20 36.83
CA GLY A 10 3.76 -14.83 36.43
C GLY A 10 3.41 -14.53 34.96
N LEU A 11 3.72 -15.46 34.05
CA LEU A 11 3.35 -15.33 32.63
C LEU A 11 1.84 -15.34 32.43
N LEU A 12 1.11 -16.23 33.11
CA LEU A 12 -0.35 -16.29 33.03
C LEU A 12 -1.01 -15.01 33.55
N THR A 13 -0.52 -14.46 34.67
CA THR A 13 -1.00 -13.20 35.22
C THR A 13 -0.76 -12.04 34.25
N ARG A 14 0.42 -11.96 33.65
CA ARG A 14 0.72 -10.94 32.63
C ARG A 14 -0.14 -11.10 31.39
N GLY A 15 -0.36 -12.34 30.95
CA GLY A 15 -1.27 -12.68 29.86
C GLY A 15 -2.70 -12.20 30.15
N PHE A 16 -3.25 -12.53 31.32
CA PHE A 16 -4.58 -12.07 31.76
C PHE A 16 -4.67 -10.55 31.82
N GLN A 17 -3.65 -9.86 32.32
CA GLN A 17 -3.61 -8.40 32.33
C GLN A 17 -3.72 -7.81 30.92
N LEU A 18 -2.91 -8.30 29.97
CA LEU A 18 -2.89 -7.78 28.60
C LEU A 18 -4.16 -8.16 27.83
N GLN A 19 -4.60 -9.41 27.96
CA GLN A 19 -5.66 -10.00 27.14
C GLN A 19 -7.06 -9.71 27.67
N VAL A 20 -7.24 -9.54 28.98
CA VAL A 20 -8.57 -9.35 29.59
C VAL A 20 -8.69 -7.94 30.14
N LEU A 21 -7.77 -7.51 31.00
CA LEU A 21 -7.88 -6.19 31.64
C LEU A 21 -7.62 -5.03 30.66
N GLN A 22 -6.74 -5.23 29.68
CA GLN A 22 -6.34 -4.21 28.70
C GLN A 22 -6.86 -4.50 27.28
N ALA A 23 -7.77 -5.47 27.12
CA ALA A 23 -8.23 -5.95 25.82
C ALA A 23 -8.68 -4.82 24.89
N SER A 24 -9.55 -3.94 25.41
CA SER A 24 -10.15 -2.83 24.65
C SER A 24 -9.14 -1.77 24.23
N GLU A 25 -8.13 -1.51 25.06
CA GLU A 25 -7.06 -0.54 24.75
C GLU A 25 -6.20 -1.04 23.58
N TRP A 26 -5.79 -2.31 23.64
CA TRP A 26 -5.00 -2.95 22.58
C TRP A 26 -5.80 -3.15 21.30
N GLU A 27 -7.09 -3.48 21.40
CA GLU A 27 -7.99 -3.56 20.25
C GLU A 27 -8.12 -2.19 19.57
N GLY A 28 -8.38 -1.12 20.33
CA GLY A 28 -8.45 0.23 19.77
C GLY A 28 -7.13 0.69 19.14
N GLN A 29 -5.99 0.30 19.72
CA GLN A 29 -4.67 0.57 19.12
C GLN A 29 -4.49 -0.18 17.79
N ALA A 30 -4.88 -1.46 17.74
CA ALA A 30 -4.81 -2.26 16.53
C ALA A 30 -5.73 -1.70 15.44
N GLU A 31 -6.95 -1.29 15.78
CA GLU A 31 -7.87 -0.65 14.82
C GLU A 31 -7.26 0.62 14.21
N ARG A 32 -6.64 1.49 15.02
CA ARG A 32 -5.97 2.70 14.51
C ARG A 32 -4.76 2.42 13.63
N GLN A 33 -4.04 1.34 13.90
CA GLN A 33 -2.86 0.98 13.10
C GLN A 33 -3.23 0.28 11.80
N GLN A 34 -4.30 -0.52 11.80
CA GLN A 34 -4.69 -1.35 10.67
C GLN A 34 -5.74 -0.69 9.78
N ARG A 35 -6.51 0.27 10.31
CA ARG A 35 -7.53 0.99 9.57
C ARG A 35 -7.12 2.44 9.38
N GLU A 36 -7.08 2.85 8.13
CA GLU A 36 -6.97 4.23 7.73
C GLU A 36 -8.30 4.68 7.12
N GLN A 37 -8.78 5.87 7.50
CA GLN A 37 -9.91 6.47 6.83
C GLN A 37 -9.43 7.11 5.54
N VAL A 38 -9.73 6.48 4.41
CA VAL A 38 -9.42 7.02 3.09
C VAL A 38 -10.65 7.74 2.55
N VAL A 39 -10.51 9.03 2.26
CA VAL A 39 -11.56 9.80 1.59
C VAL A 39 -11.62 9.37 0.13
N LEU A 40 -12.78 8.85 -0.29
CA LEU A 40 -13.05 8.57 -1.70
C LEU A 40 -13.46 9.89 -2.39
N PRO A 41 -12.63 10.44 -3.29
CA PRO A 41 -12.97 11.70 -3.94
C PRO A 41 -14.16 11.51 -4.87
N ALA A 42 -15.14 12.41 -4.79
CA ALA A 42 -16.21 12.46 -5.76
C ALA A 42 -15.66 12.82 -7.16
N ALA A 43 -16.21 12.19 -8.20
CA ALA A 43 -15.86 12.53 -9.56
C ALA A 43 -16.23 13.98 -9.87
N ARG A 44 -15.29 14.75 -10.44
CA ARG A 44 -15.54 16.12 -10.84
C ARG A 44 -16.48 16.16 -12.05
N GLY A 45 -17.47 17.04 -12.00
CA GLY A 45 -18.35 17.32 -13.13
C GLY A 45 -17.60 17.83 -14.36
N ALA A 46 -18.15 17.55 -15.54
CA ALA A 46 -17.61 18.05 -16.79
C ALA A 46 -17.85 19.56 -16.94
N ILE A 47 -16.90 20.28 -17.53
CA ILE A 47 -17.06 21.69 -17.93
C ILE A 47 -17.41 21.72 -19.41
N PHE A 48 -18.44 22.50 -19.76
CA PHE A 48 -18.86 22.73 -21.13
C PHE A 48 -18.72 24.21 -21.49
N ASP A 49 -18.54 24.50 -22.78
CA ASP A 49 -18.71 25.84 -23.31
C ASP A 49 -20.20 26.22 -23.41
N ARG A 50 -20.48 27.43 -23.91
CA ARG A 50 -21.87 27.93 -24.08
C ARG A 50 -22.73 27.14 -25.09
N ASN A 51 -22.10 26.33 -25.94
CA ASN A 51 -22.74 25.52 -26.97
C ASN A 51 -22.84 24.05 -26.56
N GLY A 52 -22.39 23.68 -25.35
CA GLY A 52 -22.41 22.30 -24.86
C GLY A 52 -21.19 21.45 -25.26
N VAL A 53 -20.12 22.06 -25.76
CA VAL A 53 -18.87 21.34 -26.11
C VAL A 53 -18.05 21.11 -24.85
N PRO A 54 -17.65 19.86 -24.54
CA PRO A 54 -16.86 19.57 -23.34
C PRO A 54 -15.45 20.16 -23.44
N LEU A 55 -15.09 21.01 -22.47
CA LEU A 55 -13.75 21.60 -22.32
C LEU A 55 -12.88 20.81 -21.33
N ALA A 56 -13.49 20.20 -20.32
CA ALA A 56 -12.79 19.37 -19.34
C ALA A 56 -13.69 18.26 -18.83
N THR A 57 -13.19 17.02 -18.82
CA THR A 57 -13.90 15.85 -18.31
C THR A 57 -12.98 15.00 -17.43
N THR A 58 -13.57 14.19 -16.56
CA THR A 58 -12.85 13.21 -15.74
C THR A 58 -12.82 11.88 -16.47
N ARG A 59 -11.66 11.22 -16.51
CA ARG A 59 -11.52 9.86 -17.05
C ARG A 59 -10.71 9.01 -16.10
N GLU A 60 -11.04 7.73 -16.03
CA GLU A 60 -10.25 6.75 -15.29
C GLU A 60 -8.88 6.57 -15.96
N MET A 61 -7.83 6.51 -15.13
CA MET A 61 -6.47 6.27 -15.57
C MET A 61 -5.81 5.22 -14.69
N LEU A 62 -5.03 4.34 -15.31
CA LEU A 62 -4.21 3.36 -14.63
C LEU A 62 -2.80 3.91 -14.44
N ARG A 63 -2.29 3.83 -13.20
CA ARG A 63 -0.90 4.15 -12.89
C ARG A 63 -0.14 2.86 -12.64
N VAL A 64 0.86 2.59 -13.47
CA VAL A 64 1.79 1.47 -13.27
C VAL A 64 3.10 2.03 -12.70
N ALA A 65 3.48 1.53 -11.53
CA ALA A 65 4.74 1.87 -10.87
C ALA A 65 5.60 0.61 -10.74
N THR A 66 6.92 0.79 -10.66
CA THR A 66 7.88 -0.29 -10.50
C THR A 66 8.70 -0.09 -9.23
N ALA A 67 9.08 -1.17 -8.56
CA ALA A 67 10.01 -1.20 -7.44
C ALA A 67 11.31 -1.90 -7.87
N PRO A 68 12.29 -1.18 -8.46
CA PRO A 68 13.48 -1.80 -9.06
C PRO A 68 14.31 -2.63 -8.08
N GLY A 69 14.38 -2.20 -6.82
CA GLY A 69 15.11 -2.90 -5.76
C GLY A 69 14.55 -4.28 -5.41
N GLU A 70 13.27 -4.53 -5.69
CA GLU A 70 12.58 -5.79 -5.40
C GLU A 70 12.52 -6.73 -6.63
N MET A 71 13.04 -6.29 -7.78
CA MET A 71 13.01 -7.07 -9.01
C MET A 71 14.02 -8.21 -9.00
N ARG A 72 13.55 -9.45 -9.13
CA ARG A 72 14.41 -10.63 -9.34
C ARG A 72 15.11 -10.60 -10.69
N ASP A 73 14.35 -10.35 -11.77
CA ASP A 73 14.85 -10.29 -13.14
C ASP A 73 14.39 -9.00 -13.84
N ALA A 74 15.31 -8.04 -13.95
CA ALA A 74 15.06 -6.76 -14.63
C ALA A 74 14.86 -6.91 -16.14
N GLY A 75 15.49 -7.91 -16.77
CA GLY A 75 15.39 -8.17 -18.21
C GLY A 75 14.00 -8.67 -18.59
N ALA A 76 13.49 -9.65 -17.84
CA ALA A 76 12.13 -10.17 -18.02
C ALA A 76 11.07 -9.08 -17.81
N VAL A 77 11.21 -8.27 -16.74
CA VAL A 77 10.30 -7.14 -16.47
C VAL A 77 10.35 -6.12 -17.60
N ARG A 78 11.55 -5.75 -18.07
CA ARG A 78 11.72 -4.84 -19.20
C ARG A 78 11.04 -5.37 -20.46
N ALA A 79 11.19 -6.65 -20.79
CA ALA A 79 10.54 -7.26 -21.94
C ALA A 79 9.01 -7.24 -21.81
N ALA A 80 8.47 -7.52 -20.62
CA ALA A 80 7.04 -7.43 -20.35
C ALA A 80 6.50 -6.00 -20.51
N LEU A 81 7.16 -5.01 -19.89
CA LEU A 81 6.79 -3.60 -20.00
C LEU A 81 6.86 -3.09 -21.44
N SER A 82 7.87 -3.52 -22.21
CA SER A 82 7.98 -3.16 -23.62
C SER A 82 6.82 -3.68 -24.45
N ARG A 83 6.41 -4.94 -24.22
CA ARG A 83 5.31 -5.58 -24.98
C ARG A 83 3.95 -5.00 -24.61
N SER A 84 3.69 -4.75 -23.33
CA SER A 84 2.38 -4.34 -22.85
C SER A 84 2.14 -2.83 -22.94
N LEU A 85 3.18 -2.01 -22.77
CA LEU A 85 3.05 -0.55 -22.64
C LEU A 85 3.70 0.23 -23.78
N GLY A 86 4.43 -0.43 -24.70
CA GLY A 86 5.04 0.23 -25.87
C GLY A 86 6.03 1.35 -25.51
N LEU A 87 6.66 1.27 -24.34
CA LEU A 87 7.53 2.34 -23.84
C LEU A 87 8.85 2.42 -24.60
N SER A 88 9.35 3.65 -24.79
CA SER A 88 10.68 3.87 -25.35
C SER A 88 11.79 3.23 -24.49
N SER A 89 12.92 2.88 -25.11
CA SER A 89 14.10 2.32 -24.42
C SER A 89 14.57 3.17 -23.23
N ARG A 90 14.48 4.51 -23.33
CA ARG A 90 14.83 5.43 -22.22
C ARG A 90 13.93 5.21 -21.01
N TRP A 91 12.62 5.09 -21.23
CA TRP A 91 11.64 4.85 -20.18
C TRP A 91 11.78 3.46 -19.57
N LEU A 92 12.01 2.45 -20.40
CA LEU A 92 12.25 1.08 -19.93
C LEU A 92 13.48 0.97 -19.05
N ASN A 93 14.61 1.57 -19.47
CA ASN A 93 15.85 1.57 -18.69
C ASN A 93 15.64 2.25 -17.34
N ARG A 94 14.91 3.37 -17.31
CA ARG A 94 14.56 4.06 -16.07
C ARG A 94 13.65 3.23 -15.16
N ALA A 95 12.71 2.48 -15.73
CA ALA A 95 11.75 1.70 -14.96
C ALA A 95 12.36 0.51 -14.22
N VAL A 96 13.50 0.00 -14.69
CA VAL A 96 14.21 -1.15 -14.09
C VAL A 96 15.53 -0.76 -13.42
N ASP A 97 15.85 0.54 -13.37
CA ASP A 97 17.08 1.04 -12.77
C ASP A 97 17.07 0.88 -11.24
N ARG A 98 17.94 0.00 -10.73
CA ARG A 98 18.10 -0.28 -9.30
C ARG A 98 18.71 0.89 -8.53
N GLY A 99 19.40 1.82 -9.20
CA GLY A 99 19.96 3.01 -8.57
C GLY A 99 18.90 4.03 -8.14
N ARG A 100 17.65 3.85 -8.59
CA ARG A 100 16.53 4.75 -8.28
C ARG A 100 15.93 4.40 -6.92
N ARG A 101 16.13 5.27 -5.93
CA ARG A 101 15.37 5.22 -4.67
C ARG A 101 13.94 5.70 -4.93
N TRP A 102 13.00 5.03 -4.26
CA TRP A 102 11.55 5.27 -4.31
C TRP A 102 11.19 6.67 -3.85
#